data_AF-A0A8G1RB63-F1
#
_entry.id   AF-A0A8G1RB63-F1
#
_cell.length_a   1.000
_cell.length_b   1.000
_cell.length_c   1.000
_cell.angle_alpha   90.00
_cell.angle_beta   90.00
_cell.angle_gamma   90.00
#
_symmetry.space_group_name_H-M   'P 1'
#
loop_
_entity.id
_entity.type
_entity.pdbx_description
1 polymer ?
#
loop_
_entity_poly.entity_id
_entity_poly.type
_entity_poly.pdbx_seq_one_letter_code
_entity_poly.pdbx_strand_id
1 'polypeptide(L)'
;MVFKEPRVSEHEPALRPVPVPYVEWDLNNEPSQVQAGTPFIHLGFVLVELSQCQTLEALKKGEDHDEVQIVANRNTALRLLPLVEAKSGQSYRQVTEQCLNWQNCTLDNDNISKAVRSITAPLVGYWRILKGTEHPH
;
A
#
# COMPACT_ATOMS: atom_id res chain seq x y z
N MET A 1 20.31 -58.62 -1.68
CA MET A 1 20.63 -57.18 -1.63
C MET A 1 19.31 -56.42 -1.56
N VAL A 2 19.08 -55.70 -0.47
CA VAL A 2 17.89 -54.86 -0.25
C VAL A 2 18.22 -53.47 -0.75
N PHE A 3 17.44 -52.94 -1.69
CA PHE A 3 17.46 -51.52 -2.04
C PHE A 3 16.15 -50.90 -1.59
N LYS A 4 16.28 -49.80 -0.83
CA LYS A 4 15.22 -49.04 -0.17
C LYS A 4 14.91 -47.80 -1.03
N GLU A 5 13.61 -47.60 -1.30
CA GLU A 5 12.78 -46.48 -1.82
C GLU A 5 13.42 -45.18 -2.38
N PRO A 6 12.68 -44.42 -3.22
CA PRO A 6 11.90 -43.32 -2.60
C PRO A 6 10.48 -43.12 -3.15
N ARG A 7 9.68 -42.56 -2.25
CA ARG A 7 8.27 -42.15 -2.36
C ARG A 7 8.09 -41.06 -3.43
N VAL A 8 7.01 -41.16 -4.21
CA VAL A 8 6.53 -40.03 -5.04
C VAL A 8 5.75 -39.07 -4.14
N SER A 9 6.16 -37.81 -4.26
CA SER A 9 5.84 -36.65 -3.43
C SER A 9 4.49 -36.02 -3.80
N GLU A 10 3.77 -35.67 -2.75
CA GLU A 10 2.93 -34.48 -2.53
C GLU A 10 2.09 -33.95 -3.70
N HIS A 11 0.77 -34.15 -3.57
CA HIS A 11 -0.24 -33.30 -4.20
C HIS A 11 -0.16 -31.90 -3.61
N GLU A 12 0.56 -31.00 -4.27
CA GLU A 12 0.48 -29.55 -4.05
C GLU A 12 -0.79 -29.03 -4.75
N PRO A 13 -1.80 -28.50 -4.04
CA PRO A 13 -2.94 -27.87 -4.70
C PRO A 13 -2.49 -26.51 -5.23
N ALA A 14 -2.45 -26.37 -6.56
CA ALA A 14 -2.21 -25.12 -7.25
C ALA A 14 -3.09 -24.00 -6.66
N LEU A 15 -2.44 -23.04 -5.99
CA LEU A 15 -3.07 -21.82 -5.50
C LEU A 15 -3.62 -21.07 -6.71
N ARG A 16 -4.95 -21.11 -6.88
CA ARG A 16 -5.63 -20.23 -7.82
C ARG A 16 -5.41 -18.79 -7.33
N PRO A 17 -5.05 -17.83 -8.20
CA PRO A 17 -4.96 -16.44 -7.78
C PRO A 17 -6.35 -16.01 -7.29
N VAL A 18 -6.43 -15.64 -6.01
CA VAL A 18 -7.63 -15.04 -5.43
C VAL A 18 -7.84 -13.72 -6.16
N PRO A 19 -9.01 -13.47 -6.77
CA PRO A 19 -9.30 -12.18 -7.37
C PRO A 19 -9.20 -11.11 -6.29
N VAL A 20 -8.18 -10.26 -6.37
CA VAL A 20 -8.15 -9.03 -5.56
C VAL A 20 -9.30 -8.18 -6.09
N PRO A 21 -10.34 -7.86 -5.30
CA PRO A 21 -11.42 -7.01 -5.76
C PRO A 21 -10.82 -5.63 -5.94
N TYR A 22 -10.55 -5.25 -7.18
CA TYR A 22 -10.27 -3.87 -7.51
C TYR A 22 -11.56 -3.08 -7.25
N VAL A 23 -11.57 -2.29 -6.16
CA VAL A 23 -12.65 -1.37 -5.88
C VAL A 23 -12.50 -0.21 -6.86
N GLU A 24 -13.34 -0.21 -7.90
CA GLU A 24 -13.49 0.92 -8.81
C GLU A 24 -14.08 2.09 -8.01
N TRP A 25 -13.29 3.14 -7.84
CA TRP A 25 -13.71 4.35 -7.16
C TRP A 25 -14.64 5.14 -8.09
N ASP A 26 -15.94 4.92 -7.98
CA ASP A 26 -16.94 5.73 -8.67
C ASP A 26 -17.01 7.11 -7.99
N LEU A 27 -16.31 8.09 -8.58
CA LEU A 27 -16.27 9.48 -8.10
C LEU A 27 -17.62 10.21 -8.26
N ASN A 28 -18.62 9.59 -8.91
CA ASN A 28 -19.92 10.20 -9.17
C ASN A 28 -21.03 9.69 -8.23
N ASN A 29 -20.74 8.73 -7.35
CA ASN A 29 -21.74 8.18 -6.45
C ASN A 29 -21.79 9.02 -5.16
N GLU A 30 -22.99 9.51 -4.82
CA GLU A 30 -23.27 10.20 -3.55
C GLU A 30 -22.79 9.34 -2.36
N PRO A 31 -22.25 9.95 -1.27
CA PRO A 31 -21.48 9.28 -0.22
C PRO A 31 -22.35 8.47 0.77
N SER A 32 -23.28 7.69 0.25
CA SER A 32 -24.14 6.81 1.01
C SER A 32 -23.54 5.41 0.98
N GLN A 33 -22.87 5.03 2.07
CA GLN A 33 -22.52 3.63 2.42
C GLN A 33 -21.19 3.06 1.90
N VAL A 34 -20.14 3.85 1.70
CA VAL A 34 -18.78 3.28 1.82
C VAL A 34 -18.53 3.09 3.31
N GLN A 35 -18.54 1.85 3.80
CA GLN A 35 -18.03 1.54 5.14
C GLN A 35 -16.65 2.18 5.24
N ALA A 36 -16.49 3.15 6.14
CA ALA A 36 -15.27 3.92 6.33
C ALA A 36 -14.15 3.03 6.91
N GLY A 37 -13.71 2.05 6.13
CA GLY A 37 -12.55 1.21 6.39
C GLY A 37 -11.33 1.88 5.78
N THR A 38 -10.59 2.60 6.62
CA THR A 38 -9.17 2.98 6.46
C THR A 38 -8.63 3.16 5.02
N PRO A 39 -9.24 3.96 4.13
CA PRO A 39 -8.82 4.04 2.72
C PRO A 39 -7.35 4.48 2.55
N PHE A 40 -6.83 5.23 3.51
CA PHE A 40 -5.45 5.70 3.50
C PHE A 40 -4.42 4.59 3.72
N ILE A 41 -4.76 3.48 4.39
CA ILE A 41 -3.77 2.41 4.59
C ILE A 41 -3.36 1.78 3.25
N HIS A 42 -4.33 1.60 2.35
CA HIS A 42 -4.10 1.07 1.00
C HIS A 42 -3.36 2.07 0.13
N LEU A 43 -3.66 3.37 0.24
CA LEU A 43 -2.84 4.40 -0.39
C LEU A 43 -1.39 4.35 0.12
N GLY A 44 -1.19 4.18 1.43
CA GLY A 44 0.14 4.01 2.03
C GLY A 44 0.89 2.82 1.44
N PHE A 45 0.21 1.70 1.20
CA PHE A 45 0.81 0.52 0.52
C PHE A 45 1.27 0.87 -0.89
N VAL A 46 0.39 1.47 -1.70
CA VAL A 46 0.71 1.85 -3.08
C VAL A 46 1.88 2.83 -3.14
N LEU A 47 1.96 3.80 -2.21
CA LEU A 47 3.08 4.74 -2.17
C LEU A 47 4.41 4.03 -1.88
N VAL A 48 4.43 3.03 -1.00
CA VAL A 48 5.63 2.21 -0.77
C VAL A 48 5.99 1.41 -2.03
N GLU A 49 5.02 0.76 -2.66
CA GLU A 49 5.25 -0.06 -3.86
C GLU A 49 5.78 0.78 -5.03
N LEU A 50 5.23 1.98 -5.23
CA LEU A 50 5.72 2.94 -6.24
C LEU A 50 7.14 3.42 -5.94
N SER A 51 7.45 3.69 -4.66
CA SER A 51 8.81 4.10 -4.26
C SER A 51 9.84 2.98 -4.46
N GLN A 52 9.44 1.73 -4.23
CA GLN A 52 10.34 0.58 -4.35
C GLN A 52 10.33 -0.09 -5.73
N CYS A 53 9.36 0.25 -6.59
CA CYS A 53 9.07 -0.43 -7.86
C CYS A 53 8.88 -1.95 -7.70
N GLN A 54 8.34 -2.38 -6.55
CA GLN A 54 8.14 -3.77 -6.18
C GLN A 54 6.89 -3.88 -5.30
N THR A 55 6.19 -5.00 -5.38
CA THR A 55 5.00 -5.24 -4.53
C THR A 55 5.40 -5.47 -3.08
N LEU A 56 4.50 -5.19 -2.14
CA LEU A 56 4.73 -5.49 -0.72
C LEU A 56 4.92 -6.98 -0.48
N GLU A 57 4.24 -7.83 -1.25
CA GLU A 57 4.40 -9.29 -1.19
C GLU A 57 5.85 -9.72 -1.50
N ALA A 58 6.45 -9.14 -2.55
CA ALA A 58 7.84 -9.44 -2.92
C ALA A 58 8.86 -8.91 -1.90
N LEU A 59 8.51 -7.88 -1.14
CA LEU A 59 9.37 -7.22 -0.15
C LEU A 59 9.16 -7.73 1.29
N LYS A 60 8.14 -8.57 1.50
CA LYS A 60 7.75 -9.10 2.81
C LYS A 60 8.84 -10.01 3.38
N LYS A 61 9.19 -9.78 4.64
CA LYS A 61 10.12 -10.66 5.39
C LYS A 61 9.35 -11.46 6.43
N GLY A 62 9.96 -12.56 6.90
CA GLY A 62 9.37 -13.39 7.96
C GLY A 62 9.05 -12.61 9.24
N GLU A 63 9.85 -11.59 9.55
CA GLU A 63 9.65 -10.67 10.69
C GLU A 63 8.38 -9.81 10.55
N ASP A 64 7.89 -9.60 9.33
CA ASP A 64 6.68 -8.81 9.07
C ASP A 64 5.42 -9.69 9.08
N HIS A 65 5.55 -11.00 9.29
CA HIS A 65 4.43 -11.93 9.21
C HIS A 65 3.40 -11.68 10.32
N ASP A 66 2.14 -11.74 9.94
CA ASP A 66 0.98 -11.64 10.83
C ASP A 66 -0.14 -12.48 10.19
N GLU A 67 -1.02 -13.05 11.03
CA GLU A 67 -2.18 -13.81 10.59
C GLU A 67 -3.16 -12.93 9.78
N VAL A 68 -3.15 -11.61 10.03
CA VAL A 68 -3.93 -10.63 9.30
C VAL A 68 -3.08 -9.98 8.21
N GLN A 69 -3.40 -10.27 6.95
CA GLN A 69 -2.62 -9.79 5.79
C GLN A 69 -2.43 -8.26 5.76
N ILE A 70 -3.44 -7.49 6.15
CA ILE A 70 -3.36 -6.01 6.20
C ILE A 70 -2.32 -5.56 7.23
N VAL A 71 -2.27 -6.23 8.39
CA VAL A 71 -1.29 -5.92 9.45
C VAL A 71 0.11 -6.30 8.97
N ALA A 72 0.26 -7.47 8.34
CA ALA A 72 1.53 -7.90 7.77
C ALA A 72 2.06 -6.92 6.70
N ASN A 73 1.18 -6.50 5.77
CA ASN A 73 1.51 -5.50 4.75
C ASN A 73 1.90 -4.16 5.37
N ARG A 74 1.21 -3.74 6.43
CA ARG A 74 1.55 -2.51 7.17
C ARG A 74 2.91 -2.63 7.84
N ASN A 75 3.23 -3.76 8.45
CA ASN A 75 4.55 -3.98 9.07
C ASN A 75 5.67 -3.89 8.03
N THR A 76 5.51 -4.57 6.88
CA THR A 76 6.43 -4.45 5.75
C THR A 76 6.58 -3.00 5.29
N ALA A 77 5.46 -2.29 5.08
CA ALA A 77 5.46 -0.90 4.63
C ALA A 77 6.16 0.05 5.62
N LEU A 78 5.92 -0.10 6.93
CA LEU A 78 6.57 0.68 7.98
C LEU A 78 8.07 0.44 8.03
N ARG A 79 8.50 -0.83 7.92
CA ARG A 79 9.93 -1.20 7.87
C ARG A 79 10.65 -0.58 6.66
N LEU A 80 9.93 -0.35 5.56
CA LEU A 80 10.46 0.21 4.33
C LEU A 80 10.51 1.74 4.32
N LEU A 81 9.92 2.45 5.29
CA LEU A 81 9.94 3.92 5.33
C LEU A 81 11.33 4.54 5.20
N PRO A 82 12.41 4.02 5.81
CA PRO A 82 13.76 4.54 5.58
C PRO A 82 14.21 4.45 4.11
N LEU A 83 13.85 3.37 3.40
CA LEU A 83 14.13 3.22 1.97
C LEU A 83 13.27 4.15 1.12
N VAL A 84 12.02 4.39 1.54
CA VAL A 84 11.14 5.35 0.88
C VAL A 84 11.70 6.76 0.97
N GLU A 85 12.20 7.16 2.14
CA GLU A 85 12.87 8.45 2.33
C GLU A 85 14.13 8.56 1.46
N ALA A 86 14.95 7.52 1.41
CA ALA A 86 16.17 7.51 0.61
C ALA A 86 15.91 7.60 -0.90
N LYS A 87 14.85 6.96 -1.42
CA LYS A 87 14.52 6.96 -2.87
C LYS A 87 13.64 8.12 -3.31
N SER A 88 12.68 8.51 -2.48
CA SER A 88 11.57 9.41 -2.86
C SER A 88 11.54 10.69 -2.03
N GLY A 89 12.42 10.83 -1.04
CA GLY A 89 12.58 12.03 -0.23
C GLY A 89 11.72 12.07 1.03
N GLN A 90 12.09 12.97 1.93
CA GLN A 90 11.53 13.07 3.28
C GLN A 90 10.02 13.33 3.29
N SER A 91 9.51 14.26 2.48
CA SER A 91 8.08 14.59 2.51
C SER A 91 7.22 13.47 1.93
N TYR A 92 7.73 12.73 0.94
CA TYR A 92 7.04 11.53 0.42
C TYR A 92 6.94 10.44 1.51
N ARG A 93 8.04 10.21 2.25
CA ARG A 93 8.02 9.31 3.43
C ARG A 93 7.04 9.78 4.50
N GLN A 94 6.97 11.09 4.80
CA GLN A 94 6.03 11.63 5.79
C GLN A 94 4.57 11.38 5.40
N VAL A 95 4.21 11.62 4.14
CA VAL A 95 2.85 11.33 3.64
C VAL A 95 2.54 9.85 3.71
N THR A 96 3.49 9.00 3.29
CA THR A 96 3.36 7.54 3.33
C THR A 96 3.15 7.05 4.77
N GLU A 97 3.94 7.54 5.72
CA GLU A 97 3.82 7.21 7.14
C GLU A 97 2.48 7.66 7.73
N GLN A 98 1.99 8.84 7.35
CA GLN A 98 0.66 9.30 7.77
C GLN A 98 -0.45 8.40 7.23
N CYS A 99 -0.36 7.99 5.96
CA CYS A 99 -1.31 7.07 5.34
C CYS A 99 -1.38 5.73 6.10
N LEU A 100 -0.23 5.16 6.46
CA LEU A 100 -0.11 3.87 7.15
C LEU A 100 -0.57 3.91 8.63
N ASN A 101 -0.55 5.08 9.26
CA ASN A 101 -0.88 5.26 10.68
C ASN A 101 -2.22 5.98 10.90
N TRP A 102 -2.94 6.28 9.82
CA TRP A 102 -4.17 7.05 9.90
C TRP A 102 -5.26 6.26 10.64
N GLN A 103 -5.73 6.81 11.75
CA GLN A 103 -6.76 6.18 12.58
C GLN A 103 -8.13 6.34 11.90
N ASN A 104 -8.98 5.31 12.06
CA ASN A 104 -10.36 5.20 11.55
C ASN A 104 -11.04 6.57 11.44
N CYS A 105 -11.00 7.15 10.24
CA CYS A 105 -11.72 8.38 9.99
C CYS A 105 -13.16 8.04 9.67
N THR A 106 -14.03 8.41 10.59
CA THR A 106 -15.41 8.74 10.25
C THR A 106 -15.37 9.81 9.14
N LEU A 107 -16.28 9.71 8.18
CA LEU A 107 -16.49 10.69 7.11
C LEU A 107 -17.07 12.00 7.67
N ASP A 108 -16.46 12.55 8.72
CA ASP A 108 -16.71 13.92 9.14
C ASP A 108 -15.81 14.88 8.35
N ASN A 109 -16.31 16.09 8.17
CA ASN A 109 -15.71 17.11 7.32
C ASN A 109 -14.30 17.52 7.80
N ASP A 110 -14.05 17.43 9.11
CA ASP A 110 -12.77 17.80 9.72
C ASP A 110 -11.69 16.75 9.39
N ASN A 111 -12.02 15.48 9.48
CA ASN A 111 -11.14 14.38 9.11
C ASN A 111 -10.82 14.36 7.61
N ILE A 112 -11.81 14.66 6.76
CA ILE A 112 -11.60 14.80 5.31
C ILE A 112 -10.69 16.00 5.02
N SER A 113 -10.97 17.16 5.60
CA SER A 113 -10.16 18.37 5.43
C SER A 113 -8.72 18.15 5.87
N LYS A 114 -8.51 17.43 6.98
CA LYS A 114 -7.19 17.08 7.49
C LYS A 114 -6.45 16.16 6.53
N ALA A 115 -7.10 15.12 6.02
CA ALA A 115 -6.52 14.19 5.06
C ALA A 115 -6.16 14.88 3.73
N VAL A 116 -7.03 15.76 3.22
CA VAL A 116 -6.74 16.54 2.01
C VAL A 116 -5.49 17.39 2.20
N ARG A 117 -5.36 18.06 3.36
CA ARG A 117 -4.20 18.91 3.64
C ARG A 117 -2.91 18.12 3.86
N SER A 118 -2.98 17.00 4.56
CA SER A 118 -1.78 16.30 5.03
C SER A 118 -1.32 15.16 4.10
N ILE A 119 -2.22 14.63 3.27
CA ILE A 119 -1.94 13.51 2.35
C ILE A 119 -2.12 13.96 0.89
N THR A 120 -3.30 14.45 0.51
CA THR A 120 -3.61 14.71 -0.91
C THR A 120 -2.86 15.91 -1.49
N ALA A 121 -2.86 17.05 -0.79
CA ALA A 121 -2.26 18.29 -1.28
C ALA A 121 -0.74 18.16 -1.55
N PRO A 122 0.07 17.54 -0.67
CA PRO A 122 1.47 17.28 -0.95
C PRO A 122 1.68 16.42 -2.21
N LEU A 123 0.91 15.34 -2.38
CA LEU A 123 1.01 14.45 -3.55
C LEU A 123 0.68 15.19 -4.85
N VAL A 124 -0.38 16.00 -4.86
CA VAL A 124 -0.75 16.85 -6.01
C VAL A 124 0.32 17.90 -6.30
N GLY A 125 0.93 18.47 -5.25
CA GLY A 125 2.07 19.38 -5.38
C GLY A 125 3.24 18.74 -6.10
N TYR A 126 3.64 17.53 -5.68
CA TYR A 126 4.69 16.75 -6.34
C TYR A 126 4.37 16.46 -7.80
N TRP A 127 3.15 16.01 -8.10
CA TRP A 127 2.73 15.77 -9.49
C TRP A 127 2.83 17.03 -10.36
N ARG A 128 2.44 18.19 -9.82
CA ARG A 128 2.50 19.45 -10.56
C ARG A 128 3.95 19.90 -10.83
N ILE A 129 4.87 19.67 -9.89
CA ILE A 129 6.30 19.94 -10.09
C ILE A 129 6.83 19.05 -11.22
N LEU A 130 6.51 17.75 -11.19
CA LEU A 130 6.92 16.79 -12.24
C LEU A 130 6.35 17.15 -13.61
N LYS A 131 5.09 17.61 -13.69
CA LYS A 131 4.50 18.13 -14.93
C LYS A 131 5.12 19.45 -15.39
N GLY A 132 5.52 20.32 -14.47
CA GLY A 132 6.15 21.60 -14.77
C GLY A 132 7.57 21.46 -15.32
N THR A 133 8.22 20.31 -15.14
CA THR A 133 9.54 19.99 -15.72
C THR A 133 9.49 19.41 -17.13
N GLU A 134 8.31 19.19 -17.72
CA GLU A 134 8.17 18.88 -19.16
C GLU A 134 8.24 20.15 -20.01
N HIS A 135 9.39 20.82 -20.06
CA HIS A 135 9.79 21.64 -21.23
C HIS A 135 11.26 21.38 -21.50
N PRO A 136 11.59 20.87 -22.69
CA PRO A 136 12.34 21.76 -23.58
C PRO A 136 12.00 21.60 -25.07
N HIS A 137 11.80 22.77 -25.71
CA HIS A 137 12.25 23.20 -27.05
C HIS A 137 11.16 23.90 -27.87
#